data_AF-A0A846NPI9-F1
#
_entry.id   AF-A0A846NPI9-F1
#
_cell.length_a   1.000
_cell.length_b   1.000
_cell.length_c   1.000
_cell.angle_alpha   90.00
_cell.angle_beta   90.00
_cell.angle_gamma   90.00
#
_symmetry.space_group_name_H-M   'P 1'
#
loop_
_entity.id
_entity.type
_entity.pdbx_description
1 polymer ?
#
loop_
_entity_poly.entity_id
_entity_poly.type
_entity_poly.pdbx_seq_one_letter_code
_entity_poly.pdbx_strand_id
1 'polypeptide(L)'
;MNVEDVFSSKLRMRIIKSLMNIGELNVSEIARRLGANYQTTKNHLQILEDEGIIKHKIFGRIRLYRLNRSSSKMKAVQNLIEVWNRDES
;
A
#
# COMPACT_ATOMS: atom_id res chain seq x y z
N MET A 1 9.84 -3.69 11.37
CA MET A 1 10.78 -2.82 10.63
C MET A 1 10.92 -1.47 11.33
N ASN A 2 12.04 -0.78 11.11
CA ASN A 2 12.15 0.64 11.43
C ASN A 2 11.46 1.48 10.35
N VAL A 3 11.30 2.78 10.61
CA VAL A 3 10.53 3.68 9.75
C VAL A 3 11.17 3.81 8.36
N GLU A 4 12.50 3.88 8.31
CA GLU A 4 13.31 3.97 7.11
C GLU A 4 13.13 2.72 6.23
N ASP A 5 13.05 1.56 6.86
CA ASP A 5 12.84 0.30 6.14
C ASP A 5 11.49 0.26 5.46
N VAL A 6 10.45 0.94 5.96
CA VAL A 6 9.11 0.98 5.34
C VAL A 6 9.06 2.02 4.21
N PHE A 7 9.61 3.20 4.47
CA PHE A 7 9.50 4.35 3.57
C PHE A 7 10.58 4.41 2.47
N SER A 8 11.68 3.67 2.58
CA SER A 8 12.77 3.63 1.58
C SER A 8 12.37 3.10 0.21
N SER A 9 11.24 2.38 0.09
CA SER A 9 10.79 1.87 -1.21
C SER A 9 9.76 2.80 -1.86
N LYS A 10 10.17 3.40 -2.98
CA LYS A 10 9.27 4.14 -3.87
C LYS A 10 8.06 3.29 -4.31
N LEU A 11 8.24 1.98 -4.49
CA LEU A 11 7.16 1.08 -4.90
C LEU A 11 6.11 0.90 -3.80
N ARG A 12 6.50 0.71 -2.53
CA ARG A 12 5.54 0.64 -1.41
C ARG A 12 4.71 1.91 -1.28
N MET A 13 5.34 3.08 -1.40
CA MET A 13 4.61 4.35 -1.37
C MET A 13 3.62 4.48 -2.53
N ARG A 14 4.00 4.04 -3.75
CA ARG A 14 3.09 4.03 -4.90
C ARG A 14 1.92 3.04 -4.73
N ILE A 15 2.14 1.90 -4.09
CA ILE A 15 1.08 0.94 -3.74
C ILE A 15 0.08 1.60 -2.77
N ILE A 16 0.58 2.21 -1.69
CA ILE A 16 -0.26 2.89 -0.68
C ILE A 16 -1.08 4.00 -1.33
N LYS A 17 -0.45 4.89 -2.11
CA LYS A 17 -1.16 5.95 -2.86
C LYS A 17 -2.22 5.38 -3.82
N SER A 18 -1.92 4.28 -4.51
CA SER A 18 -2.89 3.63 -5.40
C SER A 18 -4.10 3.09 -4.65
N LEU A 19 -3.90 2.47 -3.47
CA LEU A 19 -4.96 1.98 -2.62
C LEU A 19 -5.75 3.11 -1.94
N MET A 20 -5.12 4.26 -1.64
CA MET A 20 -5.83 5.46 -1.17
C MET A 20 -6.84 5.96 -2.20
N ASN A 21 -6.47 5.94 -3.49
CA ASN A 21 -7.29 6.47 -4.57
C ASN A 21 -8.39 5.51 -5.03
N ILE A 22 -8.10 4.20 -5.08
CA ILE A 22 -9.00 3.20 -5.69
C ILE A 22 -9.75 2.38 -4.64
N GLY A 23 -9.23 2.30 -3.42
CA GLY A 23 -9.82 1.53 -2.32
C GLY A 23 -9.29 0.09 -2.22
N GLU A 24 -9.64 -0.76 -3.18
CA GLU A 24 -9.27 -2.19 -3.16
C GLU A 24 -8.72 -2.68 -4.50
N LEU A 25 -7.62 -3.42 -4.47
CA LEU A 25 -6.99 -3.96 -5.68
C LEU A 25 -6.38 -5.35 -5.45
N ASN A 26 -6.36 -6.18 -6.48
CA ASN A 26 -5.58 -7.42 -6.47
C ASN A 26 -4.12 -7.16 -6.90
N VAL A 27 -3.23 -8.13 -6.62
CA VAL A 27 -1.79 -8.02 -6.92
C VAL A 27 -1.49 -7.77 -8.40
N SER A 28 -2.21 -8.40 -9.33
CA SER A 28 -1.99 -8.26 -10.77
C SER A 28 -2.35 -6.85 -11.25
N GLU A 29 -3.44 -6.29 -10.74
CA GLU A 29 -3.88 -4.94 -11.07
C GLU A 29 -2.92 -3.88 -10.51
N ILE A 30 -2.39 -4.08 -9.30
CA ILE A 30 -1.36 -3.23 -8.71
C ILE A 30 -0.08 -3.29 -9.55
N ALA A 31 0.39 -4.50 -9.89
CA ALA A 31 1.59 -4.70 -10.70
C ALA A 31 1.47 -3.99 -12.05
N ARG A 32 0.34 -4.17 -12.74
CA ARG A 32 0.03 -3.53 -14.03
C ARG A 32 0.04 -2.00 -13.91
N ARG A 33 -0.69 -1.42 -12.94
CA ARG A 33 -0.77 0.05 -12.75
C ARG A 33 0.57 0.68 -12.43
N LEU A 34 1.41 -0.03 -11.68
CA LEU A 34 2.68 0.50 -11.22
C LEU A 34 3.86 0.19 -12.15
N GLY A 35 3.64 -0.59 -13.22
CA GLY A 35 4.68 -1.04 -14.14
C GLY A 35 5.72 -1.92 -13.43
N ALA A 36 5.29 -2.72 -12.45
CA ALA A 36 6.15 -3.56 -11.63
C ALA A 36 5.91 -5.06 -11.92
N ASN A 37 6.91 -5.90 -11.66
CA ASN A 37 6.76 -7.35 -11.76
C ASN A 37 5.84 -7.87 -10.64
N TYR A 38 4.98 -8.83 -10.97
CA TYR A 38 4.10 -9.54 -10.04
C TYR A 38 4.79 -9.96 -8.74
N GLN A 39 5.95 -10.62 -8.83
CA GLN A 39 6.64 -11.16 -7.65
C GLN A 39 7.17 -10.04 -6.76
N THR A 40 7.73 -8.98 -7.35
CA THR A 40 8.16 -7.78 -6.62
C THR A 40 6.97 -7.11 -5.93
N THR A 41 5.85 -6.92 -6.64
CA THR A 41 4.62 -6.36 -6.07
C THR A 41 4.09 -7.22 -4.92
N LYS A 42 4.06 -8.55 -5.09
CA LYS A 42 3.62 -9.50 -4.06
C LYS A 42 4.48 -9.39 -2.80
N ASN A 43 5.80 -9.34 -2.94
CA ASN A 43 6.72 -9.21 -1.80
C ASN A 43 6.49 -7.88 -1.05
N HIS A 44 6.29 -6.78 -1.76
CA HIS A 44 5.99 -5.49 -1.12
C HIS A 44 4.62 -5.47 -0.43
N LEU A 45 3.60 -6.10 -1.02
CA LEU A 45 2.29 -6.24 -0.39
C LEU A 45 2.38 -7.05 0.89
N GLN A 46 3.14 -8.15 0.89
CA GLN A 46 3.37 -8.95 2.09
C GLN A 46 4.00 -8.10 3.20
N ILE A 47 5.08 -7.37 2.90
CA ILE A 47 5.73 -6.48 3.87
C ILE A 47 4.74 -5.45 4.45
N LEU A 48 3.93 -4.82 3.60
CA LEU A 48 2.95 -3.83 4.06
C LEU A 48 1.84 -4.46 4.91
N GLU A 49 1.47 -5.70 4.63
CA GLU A 49 0.48 -6.46 5.38
C GLU A 49 1.04 -6.91 6.74
N ASP A 50 2.28 -7.40 6.78
CA ASP A 50 2.98 -7.80 8.00
C ASP A 50 3.17 -6.60 8.95
N GLU A 51 3.42 -5.41 8.39
CA GLU A 51 3.49 -4.16 9.16
C GLU A 51 2.10 -3.60 9.52
N GLY A 52 1.02 -4.26 9.09
CA GLY A 52 -0.36 -3.87 9.38
C GLY A 52 -0.80 -2.58 8.70
N ILE A 53 -0.10 -2.12 7.67
CA ILE A 53 -0.43 -0.92 6.89
C ILE A 53 -1.60 -1.21 5.95
N ILE A 54 -1.57 -2.38 5.32
CA ILE A 54 -2.66 -2.89 4.49
C ILE A 54 -3.24 -4.16 5.12
N LYS A 55 -4.36 -4.61 4.58
CA LYS A 55 -4.95 -5.91 4.86
C LYS A 55 -5.60 -6.45 3.60
N HIS A 56 -5.71 -7.76 3.50
CA HIS A 56 -6.50 -8.38 2.45
C HIS A 56 -7.87 -8.89 2.92
N LYS A 57 -8.75 -9.08 1.95
CA LYS A 57 -9.90 -9.97 2.05
C LYS A 57 -9.89 -10.92 0.86
N ILE A 58 -10.49 -12.09 1.05
CA ILE A 58 -10.66 -13.08 -0.02
C ILE A 58 -12.06 -12.93 -0.58
N PHE A 59 -12.17 -12.74 -1.89
CA PHE A 59 -13.43 -12.76 -2.64
C PHE A 59 -13.36 -13.88 -3.68
N GLY A 60 -14.00 -15.02 -3.38
CA GLY A 60 -13.81 -16.25 -4.16
C GLY A 60 -12.34 -16.70 -4.12
N ARG A 61 -11.67 -16.73 -5.28
CA ARG A 61 -10.24 -17.04 -5.41
C ARG A 61 -9.35 -15.80 -5.45
N ILE A 62 -9.93 -14.60 -5.42
CA ILE A 62 -9.21 -13.34 -5.60
C ILE A 62 -8.85 -12.76 -4.23
N ARG A 63 -7.57 -12.48 -4.02
CA ARG A 63 -7.08 -11.71 -2.87
C ARG A 63 -7.09 -10.22 -3.21
N LEU A 64 -7.93 -9.45 -2.52
CA LEU A 64 -8.05 -8.00 -2.66
C LEU A 64 -7.40 -7.31 -1.46
N TYR A 65 -6.43 -6.43 -1.72
CA TYR A 65 -5.75 -5.64 -0.71
C TYR A 65 -6.40 -4.27 -0.58
N ARG A 66 -6.42 -3.76 0.66
CA ARG A 66 -6.95 -2.44 1.02
C ARG A 66 -6.17 -1.84 2.18
N LEU A 67 -6.28 -0.53 2.38
CA LEU A 67 -5.66 0.13 3.54
C LEU A 67 -6.27 -0.38 4.85
N ASN A 68 -5.41 -0.61 5.84
CA ASN A 68 -5.86 -0.99 7.16
C ASN A 68 -6.18 0.26 8.00
N ARG A 69 -7.37 0.85 7.80
CA ARG A 69 -7.78 2.10 8.48
C ARG A 69 -7.83 2.03 10.02
N SER A 70 -7.85 0.83 10.60
CA SER A 70 -7.78 0.64 12.06
C SER A 70 -6.34 0.66 12.59
N SER A 71 -5.32 0.58 11.73
CA SER A 71 -3.90 0.61 12.12
C SER A 71 -3.44 2.02 12.43
N SER A 72 -2.82 2.22 13.60
CA SER A 72 -2.18 3.49 13.98
C SER A 72 -1.05 3.86 13.01
N LYS A 73 -0.26 2.87 12.55
CA LYS A 73 0.78 3.05 11.53
C LYS A 73 0.19 3.57 10.22
N MET A 74 -0.90 2.98 9.73
CA MET A 74 -1.55 3.45 8.51
C MET A 74 -2.12 4.87 8.67
N LYS A 75 -2.74 5.19 9.81
CA LYS A 75 -3.22 6.56 10.07
C LYS A 75 -2.08 7.57 10.03
N ALA A 76 -0.93 7.25 10.61
CA ALA A 76 0.25 8.12 10.56
C ALA A 76 0.77 8.29 9.12
N VAL A 77 0.92 7.20 8.36
CA VAL A 77 1.32 7.23 6.94
C VAL A 77 0.36 8.07 6.10
N GLN A 78 -0.94 7.91 6.32
CA GLN A 78 -1.97 8.67 5.61
C GLN A 78 -1.83 10.17 5.89
N ASN A 79 -1.72 10.56 7.15
CA ASN A 79 -1.55 11.95 7.53
C ASN A 79 -0.28 12.56 6.93
N LEU A 80 0.83 11.82 6.95
CA LEU A 80 2.09 12.23 6.31
C LEU A 80 1.88 12.55 4.82
N ILE A 81 1.25 11.63 4.08
CA ILE A 81 0.98 11.79 2.63
C ILE A 81 0.05 12.99 2.38
N GLU A 82 -0.99 13.14 3.19
CA GLU A 82 -1.97 14.22 3.05
C GLU A 82 -1.37 15.60 3.32
N VAL A 83 -0.53 15.72 4.35
CA VAL A 83 0.19 16.97 4.65
C VAL A 83 1.12 17.34 3.50
N TRP A 84 1.94 16.41 3.03
CA TRP A 84 2.91 16.69 1.95
C TRP A 84 2.27 17.02 0.60
N ASN A 85 1.13 16.40 0.27
CA ASN A 85 0.44 16.72 -0.98
C ASN A 85 -0.30 18.07 -0.91
N ARG A 86 -0.60 18.61 0.28
CA ARG A 86 -1.22 19.94 0.43
C ARG A 86 -0.26 21.09 0.15
N ASP A 87 1.04 20.88 0.37
CA ASP A 87 2.08 21.86 0.09
C ASP A 87 2.43 21.95 -1.42
N GLU A 88 1.86 21.07 -2.25
CA GLU A 88 2.00 21.09 -3.72
C GLU A 88 0.86 21.88 -4.42
N SER A 89 0.01 22.61 -3.69
CA SER A 89 -1.12 23.40 -4.21
C SER A 89 -0.94 24.91 -4.05
#